data_AF-A0AAD1VYL8-F1
#
_entry.id   AF-A0AAD1VYL8-F1
#
_cell.length_a   1.000
_cell.length_b   1.000
_cell.length_c   1.000
_cell.angle_alpha   90.00
_cell.angle_beta   90.00
_cell.angle_gamma   90.00
#
_symmetry.space_group_name_H-M   'P 1'
#
loop_
_entity.id
_entity.type
_entity.pdbx_description
1 polymer ?
#
loop_
_entity_poly.entity_id
_entity_poly.type
_entity_poly.pdbx_seq_one_letter_code
_entity_poly.pdbx_strand_id
1 'polypeptide(L)'
;MTTNKIEKLQIQKHNLSLNEQRALSELCNNRNLIIKLSDKGGNTALLNRDMYISMCLDHLTDSSCYEKLSKDPTMRYMEEFKQVLNQALEGNVITNKEF
;
A
#
# COMPACT_ATOMS: atom_id res chain seq x y z
N MET A 1 -19.61 -38.21 37.81
CA MET A 1 -18.75 -37.04 38.09
C MET A 1 -18.56 -36.30 36.78
N THR A 2 -19.37 -35.27 36.53
CA THR A 2 -19.41 -34.55 35.25
C THR A 2 -18.79 -33.18 35.48
N THR A 3 -17.52 -33.02 35.15
CA THR A 3 -16.81 -31.75 35.36
C THR A 3 -17.19 -30.78 34.23
N ASN A 4 -18.08 -29.83 34.54
CA ASN A 4 -18.39 -28.70 33.69
C ASN A 4 -17.12 -27.89 33.43
N LYS A 5 -16.59 -28.04 32.21
CA LYS A 5 -15.52 -27.21 31.67
C LYS A 5 -16.15 -25.88 31.28
N ILE A 6 -16.25 -24.95 32.24
CA ILE A 6 -16.59 -23.56 31.94
C ILE A 6 -15.43 -23.03 31.10
N GLU A 7 -15.57 -23.07 29.79
CA GLU A 7 -14.73 -22.31 28.87
C GLU A 7 -14.83 -20.86 29.31
N LYS A 8 -13.74 -20.34 29.89
CA LYS A 8 -13.58 -18.92 30.12
C LYS A 8 -13.70 -18.24 28.76
N LEU A 9 -14.85 -17.66 28.47
CA LEU A 9 -15.00 -16.69 27.39
C LEU A 9 -13.94 -15.62 27.63
N GLN A 10 -12.86 -15.70 26.86
CA GLN A 10 -11.77 -14.74 26.91
C GLN A 10 -12.35 -13.44 26.35
N ILE A 11 -12.92 -12.60 27.21
CA ILE A 11 -13.38 -11.26 26.83
C ILE A 11 -12.13 -10.57 26.30
N GLN A 12 -12.05 -10.42 24.97
CA GLN A 12 -10.97 -9.67 24.36
C GLN A 12 -11.05 -8.26 24.93
N LYS A 13 -10.08 -7.91 25.79
CA LYS A 13 -9.96 -6.55 26.28
C LYS A 13 -9.60 -5.69 25.07
N HIS A 14 -10.55 -4.86 24.65
CA HIS A 14 -10.29 -3.84 23.65
C HIS A 14 -9.35 -2.80 24.27
N ASN A 15 -8.27 -2.45 23.57
CA ASN A 15 -7.36 -1.36 23.97
C ASN A 15 -7.94 0.02 23.67
N LEU A 16 -9.16 0.08 23.14
CA LEU A 16 -9.87 1.29 22.75
C LEU A 16 -11.20 1.35 23.48
N SER A 17 -11.53 2.53 24.00
CA SER A 17 -12.86 2.85 24.49
C SER A 17 -13.91 2.77 23.38
N LEU A 18 -15.18 2.66 23.76
CA LEU A 18 -16.28 2.65 22.80
C LEU A 18 -16.32 3.92 21.93
N ASN A 19 -15.95 5.07 22.50
CA ASN A 19 -15.92 6.33 21.77
C ASN A 19 -14.79 6.35 20.73
N GLU A 20 -13.61 5.85 21.07
CA GLU A 20 -12.49 5.73 20.12
C GLU A 20 -12.81 4.74 19.00
N GLN A 21 -13.45 3.61 19.31
CA GLN A 21 -13.90 2.65 18.30
C GLN A 21 -14.93 3.27 17.34
N ARG A 22 -15.87 4.06 17.86
CA ARG A 22 -16.85 4.80 17.04
C ARG A 22 -16.16 5.85 16.17
N ALA A 23 -15.27 6.66 16.75
CA ALA A 23 -14.52 7.67 16.01
C ALA A 23 -13.68 7.06 14.88
N LEU A 24 -13.02 5.92 15.13
CA LEU A 24 -12.29 5.18 14.09
C LEU A 24 -13.22 4.63 13.01
N SER A 25 -14.38 4.08 13.40
CA SER A 25 -15.38 3.62 12.44
C SER A 25 -15.88 4.77 11.55
N GLU A 26 -16.18 5.93 12.14
CA GLU A 26 -16.59 7.13 11.40
C GLU A 26 -15.48 7.62 10.47
N LEU A 27 -14.22 7.65 10.94
CA LEU A 27 -13.06 8.03 10.15
C LEU A 27 -12.87 7.09 8.95
N CYS A 28 -12.93 5.78 9.16
CA CYS A 28 -12.78 4.76 8.11
C CYS A 28 -13.92 4.82 7.07
N ASN A 29 -15.12 5.21 7.50
CA ASN A 29 -16.30 5.29 6.62
C ASN A 29 -16.46 6.67 5.94
N ASN A 30 -15.61 7.65 6.26
CA ASN A 30 -15.70 8.98 5.70
C ASN A 30 -15.30 9.02 4.21
N ARG A 31 -16.30 9.18 3.34
CA ARG A 31 -16.14 9.26 1.87
C ARG A 31 -15.58 10.59 1.36
N ASN A 32 -15.16 11.50 2.23
CA ASN A 32 -14.41 12.70 1.85
C ASN A 32 -12.89 12.55 2.09
N LEU A 33 -12.47 11.42 2.70
CA LEU A 33 -11.07 11.14 2.99
C LEU A 33 -10.55 9.94 2.19
N ILE A 34 -9.30 10.03 1.76
CA ILE A 34 -8.51 8.92 1.22
C ILE A 34 -7.52 8.51 2.31
N ILE A 35 -7.64 7.26 2.75
CA ILE A 35 -6.76 6.64 3.75
C ILE A 35 -6.04 5.48 3.08
N LYS A 36 -4.72 5.58 2.96
CA LYS A 36 -3.87 4.56 2.34
C LYS A 36 -2.58 4.40 3.13
N LEU A 37 -1.96 3.24 3.02
CA LEU A 37 -0.59 3.06 3.50
C LEU A 37 0.33 4.02 2.73
N SER A 38 1.22 4.67 3.46
CA SER A 38 2.27 5.49 2.86
C SER A 38 3.28 4.60 2.15
N ASP A 39 3.74 5.05 0.99
CA ASP A 39 4.84 4.42 0.24
C ASP A 39 6.13 4.34 1.07
N LYS A 40 6.41 5.39 1.87
CA LYS A 40 7.46 5.38 2.88
C LYS A 40 6.93 4.65 4.12
N GLY A 41 7.54 3.51 4.42
CA GLY A 41 7.02 2.54 5.39
C GLY A 41 6.67 3.10 6.77
N GLY A 42 5.74 2.41 7.45
CA GLY A 42 5.36 2.66 8.84
C GLY A 42 4.26 3.70 9.06
N ASN A 43 3.83 4.42 8.01
CA ASN A 43 2.87 5.52 8.14
C ASN A 43 1.59 5.31 7.31
N THR A 44 0.54 6.05 7.67
CA THR A 44 -0.72 6.13 6.92
C THR A 44 -0.84 7.53 6.32
N ALA A 45 -1.09 7.60 5.01
CA ALA A 45 -1.44 8.84 4.34
C ALA A 45 -2.93 9.12 4.49
N LEU A 46 -3.27 10.33 4.93
CA LEU A 46 -4.63 10.83 5.04
C LEU A 46 -4.76 12.09 4.18
N LEU A 47 -5.68 12.06 3.22
CA LEU A 47 -5.87 13.15 2.27
C LEU A 47 -7.35 13.47 2.10
N ASN A 48 -7.67 14.74 1.87
CA ASN A 48 -8.98 15.10 1.33
C ASN A 48 -9.10 14.50 -0.09
N ARG A 49 -10.25 13.92 -0.39
CA ARG A 49 -10.50 13.19 -1.64
C ARG A 49 -10.44 14.09 -2.87
N ASP A 50 -11.09 15.23 -2.83
CA ASP A 50 -11.18 16.12 -3.99
C ASP A 50 -9.81 16.72 -4.29
N MET A 51 -9.08 17.11 -3.25
CA MET A 51 -7.69 17.56 -3.37
C MET A 51 -6.77 16.46 -3.95
N TYR A 52 -6.88 15.22 -3.45
CA TYR A 52 -6.11 14.10 -3.97
C TYR A 52 -6.38 13.88 -5.46
N ILE A 53 -7.65 13.89 -5.88
CA ILE A 53 -8.03 13.75 -7.29
C ILE A 53 -7.48 14.90 -8.13
N SER A 54 -7.61 16.15 -7.66
CA SER A 54 -7.07 17.32 -8.36
C SER A 54 -5.57 17.19 -8.57
N MET A 55 -4.80 16.88 -7.52
CA MET A 55 -3.35 16.72 -7.62
C MET A 55 -2.95 15.61 -8.61
N CYS A 56 -3.67 14.49 -8.61
CA CYS A 56 -3.43 13.42 -9.57
C CYS A 56 -3.68 13.87 -11.01
N LEU A 57 -4.78 14.58 -11.26
CA LEU A 57 -5.10 15.09 -12.60
C LEU A 57 -4.11 16.17 -13.05
N ASP A 58 -3.73 17.08 -12.15
CA ASP A 58 -2.73 18.11 -12.41
C ASP A 58 -1.40 17.47 -12.84
N HIS A 59 -0.93 16.46 -12.10
CA HIS A 59 0.28 15.71 -12.49
C HIS A 59 0.12 14.99 -13.83
N LEU A 60 -1.01 14.32 -14.08
CA LEU A 60 -1.23 13.56 -15.32
C LEU A 60 -1.35 14.46 -16.57
N THR A 61 -1.71 15.73 -16.38
CA THR A 61 -1.82 16.71 -17.47
C THR A 61 -0.56 17.55 -17.65
N ASP A 62 0.37 17.49 -16.70
CA ASP A 62 1.63 18.22 -16.75
C ASP A 62 2.61 17.60 -17.75
N SER A 63 2.58 18.14 -18.97
CA SER A 63 3.51 17.79 -20.05
C SER A 63 4.91 18.40 -19.91
N SER A 64 5.15 19.26 -18.91
CA SER A 64 6.49 19.77 -18.61
C SER A 64 7.31 18.77 -17.79
N CYS A 65 6.64 17.97 -16.96
CA CYS A 65 7.27 16.93 -16.14
C CYS A 65 7.07 15.51 -16.70
N TYR A 66 5.93 15.21 -17.34
CA TYR A 66 5.58 13.85 -17.78
C TYR A 66 5.32 13.76 -19.29
N GLU A 67 5.72 12.65 -19.91
CA GLU A 67 5.45 12.35 -21.31
C GLU A 67 4.48 11.16 -21.44
N LYS A 68 3.44 11.32 -22.27
CA LYS A 68 2.51 10.23 -22.57
C LYS A 68 3.15 9.25 -23.55
N LEU A 69 3.30 8.00 -23.12
CA LEU A 69 3.85 6.94 -23.96
C LEU A 69 2.87 6.53 -25.06
N SER A 70 3.39 6.33 -26.27
CA SER A 70 2.62 5.91 -27.45
C SER A 70 2.24 4.43 -27.44
N LYS A 71 2.93 3.62 -26.63
CA LYS A 71 2.70 2.19 -26.45
C LYS A 71 3.11 1.75 -25.06
N ASP A 72 2.54 0.64 -24.59
CA ASP A 72 2.95 0.01 -23.34
C ASP A 72 4.39 -0.54 -23.46
N PRO A 73 5.36 -0.04 -22.67
CA PRO A 73 6.75 -0.48 -22.75
C PRO A 73 7.04 -1.71 -21.87
N THR A 74 6.06 -2.26 -21.14
CA THR A 74 6.25 -3.28 -20.10
C THR A 74 7.08 -4.46 -20.60
N MET A 75 6.74 -5.03 -21.77
CA MET A 75 7.49 -6.17 -22.32
C MET A 75 8.96 -5.83 -22.61
N ARG A 76 9.22 -4.65 -23.18
CA ARG A 76 10.59 -4.19 -23.45
C ARG A 76 11.37 -4.06 -22.14
N TYR A 77 10.80 -3.40 -21.14
CA TYR A 77 11.47 -3.22 -19.84
C TYR A 77 11.67 -4.55 -19.12
N MET A 78 10.76 -5.51 -19.24
CA MET A 78 10.94 -6.84 -18.67
C MET A 78 12.11 -7.60 -19.33
N GLU A 79 12.30 -7.44 -20.65
CA GLU A 79 13.45 -8.01 -21.36
C GLU A 79 14.76 -7.33 -20.93
N GLU A 80 14.80 -6.00 -20.90
CA GLU A 80 15.96 -5.23 -20.43
C GLU A 80 16.31 -5.57 -18.99
N PHE A 81 15.31 -5.68 -18.11
CA PHE A 81 15.49 -6.04 -16.71
C PHE A 81 16.11 -7.43 -16.55
N LYS A 82 15.61 -8.45 -17.30
CA LYS A 82 16.20 -9.79 -17.30
C LYS A 82 17.64 -9.78 -17.79
N GLN A 83 17.96 -8.99 -18.81
CA GLN A 83 19.33 -8.85 -19.30
C GLN A 83 20.26 -8.30 -18.21
N VAL A 84 19.83 -7.24 -17.51
CA VAL A 84 20.60 -6.65 -16.40
C VAL A 84 20.79 -7.66 -15.26
N LEU A 85 19.74 -8.40 -14.87
CA LEU A 85 19.83 -9.42 -13.84
C LEU A 85 20.79 -10.56 -14.23
N ASN A 86 20.74 -11.03 -15.47
CA ASN A 86 21.65 -12.07 -15.95
C ASN A 86 23.11 -11.59 -15.92
N GLN A 87 23.38 -10.37 -16.39
CA GLN A 87 24.72 -9.78 -16.33
C GLN A 87 25.21 -9.63 -14.88
N ALA A 88 24.32 -9.22 -13.97
CA ALA A 88 24.65 -9.10 -12.56
C ALA A 88 24.95 -10.47 -11.90
N LEU A 89 24.21 -11.51 -12.28
CA LEU A 89 24.44 -12.88 -11.80
C LEU A 89 25.75 -13.46 -12.34
N GLU A 90 25.99 -13.33 -13.65
CA GLU A 90 27.24 -13.76 -14.31
C GLU A 90 28.46 -13.00 -13.75
N GLY A 91 28.28 -11.72 -13.43
CA GLY A 91 29.27 -10.88 -12.77
C GLY A 91 29.45 -11.12 -11.27
N ASN A 92 28.69 -12.05 -10.67
CA ASN A 92 28.64 -12.31 -9.22
C ASN A 92 28.33 -11.06 -8.36
N VAL A 93 27.60 -10.09 -8.91
CA VAL A 93 27.09 -8.91 -8.19
C VAL A 93 25.90 -9.29 -7.30
N ILE A 94 25.08 -10.24 -7.77
CA ILE A 94 23.94 -10.82 -7.07
C ILE A 94 24.06 -12.34 -7.03
N THR A 95 23.28 -12.99 -6.17
CA THR A 95 23.16 -14.45 -6.14
C THR A 95 21.77 -14.91 -6.57
N ASN A 96 21.58 -16.22 -6.72
CA ASN A 96 20.25 -16.81 -6.97
C ASN A 96 19.21 -16.51 -5.89
N LYS A 97 19.60 -15.99 -4.72
CA LYS A 97 18.66 -15.54 -3.69
C LYS A 97 18.01 -14.20 -4.06
N GLU A 98 18.75 -13.33 -4.75
CA GLU A 98 18.28 -12.01 -5.17
C GLU A 98 17.77 -11.97 -6.62
N PHE A 99 18.01 -13.02 -7.41
CA PHE A 99 17.51 -13.21 -8.78
C PHE A 99 16.03 -13.60 -8.79
#